data_AF-A0A9X2NEY6-F1
#
_entry.id   AF-A0A9X2NEY6-F1
#
_cell.length_a   1.000
_cell.length_b   1.000
_cell.length_c   1.000
_cell.angle_alpha   90.00
_cell.angle_beta   90.00
_cell.angle_gamma   90.00
#
_symmetry.space_group_name_H-M   'P 1'
#
loop_
_entity.id
_entity.type
_entity.pdbx_description
1 polymer ?
#
loop_
_entity_poly.entity_id
_entity_poly.type
_entity_poly.pdbx_seq_one_letter_code
_entity_poly.pdbx_strand_id
1 'polypeptide(L)'
;MRRFPVVLGGALLVLVLSGCGNEAGPTPKQGGGEPGPDALPTKLDALTADQCFASPRTQLPKGCEKYVTELGGVPGAARKRANDRDPQLVAQADGLDRAIAAFRGAGCTTVPDPGGPCTQALVDIAGALDGLKKQVAARPTGS
;
A
#
# COMPACT_ATOMS: atom_id res chain seq x y z
N MET A 1 -42.05 -17.01 -36.12
CA MET A 1 -41.72 -18.05 -37.13
C MET A 1 -40.89 -17.43 -38.24
N ARG A 2 -39.64 -17.84 -38.40
CA ARG A 2 -39.00 -18.08 -39.71
C ARG A 2 -37.62 -18.70 -39.43
N ARG A 3 -37.41 -19.85 -40.05
CA ARG A 3 -36.22 -20.68 -39.99
C ARG A 3 -35.41 -20.50 -41.28
N PHE A 4 -34.12 -20.81 -41.17
CA PHE A 4 -33.14 -21.19 -42.19
C PHE A 4 -32.45 -20.06 -42.98
N PRO A 5 -31.19 -20.23 -43.45
CA PRO A 5 -30.37 -21.45 -43.46
C PRO A 5 -28.94 -21.32 -42.86
N VAL A 6 -28.42 -22.47 -42.49
CA VAL A 6 -27.00 -22.77 -42.29
C VAL A 6 -26.27 -22.68 -43.63
N VAL A 7 -25.15 -21.98 -43.69
CA VAL A 7 -24.12 -22.17 -44.72
C VAL A 7 -22.81 -22.52 -44.01
N LEU A 8 -22.42 -23.80 -44.10
CA LEU A 8 -21.03 -24.22 -43.98
C LEU A 8 -20.25 -23.67 -45.18
N GLY A 9 -19.08 -23.10 -44.94
CA GLY A 9 -18.15 -22.75 -46.01
C GLY A 9 -16.92 -22.06 -45.44
N GLY A 10 -15.81 -22.78 -45.37
CA GLY A 10 -14.61 -22.37 -44.64
C GLY A 10 -13.76 -21.31 -45.33
N ALA A 11 -12.91 -20.69 -44.52
CA ALA A 11 -11.55 -20.29 -44.85
C ALA A 11 -10.86 -19.86 -43.55
N LEU A 12 -9.96 -20.70 -43.04
CA LEU A 12 -8.90 -20.28 -42.12
C LEU A 12 -8.03 -19.25 -42.87
N LEU A 13 -8.10 -18.00 -42.47
CA LEU A 13 -7.09 -16.99 -42.80
C LEU A 13 -6.56 -16.41 -41.48
N VAL A 14 -5.45 -17.00 -41.05
CA VAL A 14 -4.55 -16.46 -40.04
C VAL A 14 -3.94 -15.19 -40.64
N LEU A 15 -4.37 -14.02 -40.16
CA LEU A 15 -3.71 -12.74 -40.43
C LEU A 15 -3.00 -12.31 -39.15
N VAL A 16 -1.73 -12.68 -39.07
CA VAL A 16 -0.75 -12.08 -38.15
C VAL A 16 -0.45 -10.69 -38.68
N LEU A 17 -0.91 -9.65 -37.97
CA LEU A 17 -0.45 -8.27 -38.16
C LEU A 17 0.15 -7.79 -36.84
N SER A 18 1.45 -8.02 -36.73
CA SER A 18 2.35 -7.52 -35.71
C SER A 18 2.71 -6.05 -35.94
N GLY A 19 2.55 -5.22 -34.90
CA GLY A 19 3.21 -3.91 -34.70
C GLY A 19 2.66 -2.75 -35.55
N CYS A 20 2.55 -1.50 -35.10
CA CYS A 20 3.20 -0.79 -33.99
C CYS A 20 2.23 0.24 -33.41
N GLY A 21 1.77 0.04 -32.17
CA GLY A 21 1.17 1.12 -31.39
C GLY A 21 2.28 1.87 -30.67
N ASN A 22 2.75 2.98 -31.23
CA ASN A 22 3.62 3.92 -30.53
C ASN A 22 2.87 5.24 -30.30
N GLU A 23 1.75 5.15 -29.59
CA GLU A 23 1.07 6.31 -29.03
C GLU A 23 1.74 6.60 -27.68
N ALA A 24 2.86 7.31 -27.72
CA ALA A 24 3.48 7.90 -26.54
C ALA A 24 2.55 9.02 -26.02
N GLY A 25 1.47 8.62 -25.34
CA GLY A 25 0.75 9.51 -24.45
C GLY A 25 1.71 10.11 -23.44
N PRO A 26 1.47 11.34 -22.94
CA PRO A 26 2.37 11.98 -22.01
C PRO A 26 2.61 11.05 -20.83
N THR A 27 3.86 10.62 -20.66
CA THR A 27 4.32 9.88 -19.50
C THR A 27 3.78 10.61 -18.28
N PRO A 28 2.98 9.98 -17.41
CA PRO A 28 2.62 10.59 -16.15
C PRO A 28 3.94 11.00 -15.51
N LYS A 29 4.14 12.30 -15.27
CA LYS A 29 5.23 12.73 -14.40
C LYS A 29 4.92 12.05 -13.08
N GLN A 30 5.61 10.95 -12.81
CA GLN A 30 5.64 10.32 -11.51
C GLN A 30 6.18 11.42 -10.60
N GLY A 31 5.26 12.08 -9.90
CA GLY A 31 5.59 13.15 -8.97
C GLY A 31 6.47 12.56 -7.90
N GLY A 32 7.64 13.16 -7.72
CA GLY A 32 8.67 12.69 -6.80
C GLY A 32 9.85 12.18 -7.58
N GLY A 33 10.94 12.96 -7.58
CA GLY A 33 12.24 12.47 -8.03
C GLY A 33 12.55 11.13 -7.37
N GLU A 34 13.31 10.29 -8.07
CA GLU A 34 13.75 8.99 -7.57
C GLU A 34 14.12 9.12 -6.09
N PRO A 35 13.37 8.46 -5.19
CA PRO A 35 13.75 8.47 -3.80
C PRO A 35 15.20 8.04 -3.72
N GLY A 36 16.00 8.75 -2.93
CA GLY A 36 17.37 8.33 -2.65
C GLY A 36 17.43 6.88 -2.17
N PRO A 37 18.62 6.29 -2.02
CA PRO A 37 18.79 4.88 -1.67
C PRO A 37 18.01 4.45 -0.41
N ASP A 38 17.62 5.40 0.42
CA ASP A 38 16.67 5.24 1.52
C ASP A 38 15.46 6.19 1.40
N ALA A 39 14.35 5.66 0.89
CA ALA A 39 13.06 6.37 0.76
C ALA A 39 12.20 6.35 2.03
N LEU A 40 12.60 5.55 3.04
CA LEU A 40 11.75 5.24 4.18
C LEU A 40 11.41 6.47 5.04
N PRO A 41 12.35 7.39 5.38
CA PRO A 41 12.03 8.57 6.17
C PRO A 41 10.93 9.43 5.54
N THR A 42 11.08 9.76 4.25
CA THR A 42 10.08 10.55 3.50
C THR A 42 8.72 9.85 3.45
N LYS A 43 8.71 8.53 3.26
CA LYS A 43 7.47 7.75 3.26
C LYS A 43 6.79 7.79 4.64
N LEU A 44 7.55 7.67 5.72
CA LEU A 44 7.01 7.74 7.08
C LEU A 44 6.45 9.13 7.37
N ASP A 45 7.12 10.21 6.95
CA ASP A 45 6.59 11.56 7.10
C ASP A 45 5.24 11.74 6.39
N ALA A 46 5.14 11.30 5.13
CA ALA A 46 3.90 11.37 4.37
C ALA A 46 2.76 10.57 5.02
N LEU A 47 3.03 9.34 5.47
CA LEU A 47 2.02 8.49 6.10
C LEU A 47 1.58 9.01 7.47
N THR A 48 2.48 9.64 8.23
CA THR A 48 2.12 10.25 9.52
C THR A 48 1.35 11.56 9.40
N ALA A 49 1.16 12.10 8.20
CA ALA A 49 0.28 13.24 7.96
C ALA A 49 -1.19 12.83 7.71
N ASP A 50 -1.46 11.54 7.53
CA ASP A 50 -2.82 11.03 7.29
C ASP A 50 -3.70 11.12 8.55
N GLN A 51 -5.00 11.41 8.39
CA GLN A 51 -5.93 11.53 9.51
C GLN A 51 -6.19 10.18 10.22
N CYS A 52 -6.05 9.07 9.51
CA CYS A 52 -6.10 7.72 10.08
C CYS A 52 -4.89 7.42 10.97
N PHE A 53 -3.77 8.13 10.79
CA PHE A 53 -2.67 8.15 11.75
C PHE A 53 -2.89 9.17 12.87
N ALA A 54 -3.27 10.40 12.54
CA ALA A 54 -3.30 11.52 13.48
C ALA A 54 -4.47 11.43 14.49
N SER A 55 -5.57 10.79 14.11
CA SER A 55 -6.77 10.67 14.95
C SER A 55 -7.48 9.32 14.78
N PRO A 56 -6.79 8.17 14.98
CA PRO A 56 -7.30 6.84 14.65
C PRO A 56 -8.59 6.47 15.41
N ARG A 57 -8.80 7.06 16.60
CA ARG A 57 -9.98 6.80 17.45
C ARG A 57 -11.26 7.44 16.92
N THR A 58 -11.15 8.46 16.08
CA THR A 58 -12.29 9.22 15.56
C THR A 58 -12.56 8.95 14.08
N GLN A 59 -11.64 8.27 13.38
CA GLN A 59 -11.84 7.91 11.99
C GLN A 59 -12.79 6.72 11.83
N LEU A 60 -13.54 6.74 10.73
CA LEU A 60 -14.34 5.60 10.29
C LEU A 60 -13.39 4.54 9.72
N PRO A 61 -13.42 3.27 10.20
CA PRO A 61 -12.53 2.25 9.69
C PRO A 61 -12.59 2.07 8.17
N LYS A 62 -13.78 2.05 7.56
CA LYS A 62 -13.94 2.03 6.10
C LYS A 62 -13.22 3.18 5.37
N GLY A 63 -13.12 4.35 6.00
CA GLY A 63 -12.46 5.52 5.42
C GLY A 63 -10.94 5.40 5.37
N CYS A 64 -10.36 4.46 6.10
CA CYS A 64 -8.91 4.27 6.23
C CYS A 64 -8.33 3.19 5.30
N GLU A 65 -9.13 2.58 4.43
CA GLU A 65 -8.68 1.50 3.53
C GLU A 65 -7.46 1.89 2.69
N LYS A 66 -7.49 3.09 2.09
CA LYS A 66 -6.40 3.60 1.26
C LYS A 66 -5.11 3.74 2.08
N TYR A 67 -5.19 4.38 3.24
CA TYR A 67 -4.07 4.54 4.17
C TYR A 67 -3.45 3.18 4.56
N VAL A 68 -4.29 2.20 4.94
CA VAL A 68 -3.83 0.83 5.28
C VAL A 68 -3.21 0.10 4.08
N THR A 69 -3.62 0.44 2.86
CA THR A 69 -3.01 -0.09 1.63
C THR A 69 -1.61 0.50 1.40
N GLU A 70 -1.46 1.81 1.54
CA GLU A 70 -0.18 2.52 1.36
C GLU A 70 0.89 2.07 2.37
N LEU A 71 0.45 1.66 3.57
CA LEU A 71 1.29 1.07 4.61
C LEU A 71 1.85 -0.31 4.25
N GLY A 72 1.27 -1.03 3.29
CA GLY A 72 1.62 -2.44 3.01
C GLY A 72 3.10 -2.68 2.69
N GLY A 73 3.77 -1.70 2.06
CA GLY A 73 5.21 -1.80 1.76
C GLY A 73 6.15 -1.35 2.89
N VAL A 74 5.63 -0.74 3.97
CA VAL A 74 6.45 -0.15 5.03
C VAL A 74 7.19 -1.21 5.86
N PRO A 75 6.56 -2.30 6.35
CA PRO A 75 7.27 -3.32 7.11
C PRO A 75 8.46 -3.93 6.36
N GLY A 76 8.28 -4.22 5.06
CA GLY A 76 9.36 -4.75 4.21
C GLY A 76 10.51 -3.78 4.04
N ALA A 77 10.22 -2.49 3.81
CA ALA A 77 11.24 -1.45 3.70
C ALA A 77 11.99 -1.24 5.03
N ALA A 78 11.30 -1.24 6.16
CA ALA A 78 11.91 -1.13 7.48
C ALA A 78 12.82 -2.32 7.82
N ARG A 79 12.39 -3.56 7.54
CA ARG A 79 13.23 -4.76 7.70
C ARG A 79 14.48 -4.71 6.82
N LYS A 80 14.33 -4.30 5.55
CA LYS A 80 15.46 -4.12 4.63
C LYS A 80 16.45 -3.07 5.14
N ARG A 81 15.96 -1.94 5.66
CA ARG A 81 16.79 -0.89 6.27
C ARG A 81 17.56 -1.40 7.49
N ALA A 82 16.91 -2.19 8.34
CA ALA A 82 17.53 -2.72 9.55
C ALA A 82 18.76 -3.58 9.25
N ASN A 83 18.74 -4.35 8.15
CA ASN A 83 19.85 -5.18 7.66
C ASN A 83 20.59 -5.93 8.79
N ASP A 84 19.81 -6.62 9.65
CA ASP A 84 20.22 -7.37 10.86
C ASP A 84 20.91 -6.58 11.98
N ARG A 85 21.12 -5.27 11.82
CA ARG A 85 21.84 -4.41 12.77
C ARG A 85 20.91 -3.61 13.68
N ASP A 86 19.61 -3.60 13.37
CA ASP A 86 18.61 -2.88 14.14
C ASP A 86 17.41 -3.78 14.49
N PRO A 87 17.55 -4.66 15.51
CA PRO A 87 16.47 -5.55 15.93
C PRO A 87 15.26 -4.77 16.46
N GLN A 88 15.45 -3.53 16.91
CA GLN A 88 14.36 -2.69 17.37
C GLN A 88 13.51 -2.19 16.19
N LEU A 89 14.14 -1.79 15.09
CA LEU A 89 13.43 -1.44 13.86
C LEU A 89 12.68 -2.63 13.26
N VAL A 90 13.26 -3.84 13.31
CA VAL A 90 12.57 -5.08 12.91
C VAL A 90 11.33 -5.34 13.79
N ALA A 91 11.46 -5.22 15.11
CA ALA A 91 10.33 -5.42 16.01
C ALA A 91 9.18 -4.43 15.76
N GLN A 92 9.49 -3.18 15.43
CA GLN A 92 8.50 -2.17 15.04
C GLN A 92 7.85 -2.51 13.69
N ALA A 93 8.63 -2.99 12.72
CA ALA A 93 8.12 -3.44 11.43
C ALA A 93 7.13 -4.61 11.59
N ASP A 94 7.46 -5.60 12.42
CA ASP A 94 6.59 -6.74 12.71
C ASP A 94 5.32 -6.31 13.46
N GLY A 95 5.43 -5.33 14.36
CA GLY A 95 4.28 -4.71 15.02
C GLY A 95 3.30 -4.09 14.02
N LEU A 96 3.82 -3.31 13.07
CA LEU A 96 3.01 -2.70 12.01
C LEU A 96 2.36 -3.77 11.10
N ASP A 97 3.13 -4.78 10.69
CA ASP A 97 2.64 -5.88 9.84
C ASP A 97 1.47 -6.62 10.50
N ARG A 98 1.59 -6.95 11.79
CA ARG A 98 0.52 -7.57 12.58
C ARG A 98 -0.72 -6.69 12.67
N ALA A 99 -0.56 -5.39 12.91
CA ALA A 99 -1.69 -4.47 13.03
C ALA A 99 -2.43 -4.28 11.69
N ILE A 100 -1.70 -4.20 10.58
CA ILE A 100 -2.28 -4.20 9.22
C ILE A 100 -3.05 -5.50 8.96
N ALA A 101 -2.46 -6.66 9.31
CA ALA A 101 -3.11 -7.95 9.16
C ALA A 101 -4.39 -8.05 10.01
N ALA A 102 -4.38 -7.54 11.24
CA ALA A 102 -5.56 -7.49 12.10
C ALA A 102 -6.68 -6.63 11.49
N PHE A 103 -6.36 -5.45 10.97
CA PHE A 103 -7.32 -4.57 10.30
C PHE A 103 -7.95 -5.26 9.08
N ARG A 104 -7.14 -5.89 8.23
CA ARG A 104 -7.62 -6.59 7.02
C ARG A 104 -8.40 -7.85 7.35
N GLY A 105 -7.89 -8.67 8.27
CA GLY A 105 -8.47 -9.94 8.68
C GLY A 105 -9.82 -9.79 9.38
N ALA A 106 -10.04 -8.68 10.09
CA ALA A 106 -11.32 -8.35 10.70
C ALA A 106 -12.33 -7.71 9.72
N GLY A 107 -11.98 -7.52 8.44
CA GLY A 107 -12.88 -6.90 7.46
C GLY A 107 -13.16 -5.42 7.73
N CYS A 108 -12.20 -4.70 8.32
CA CYS A 108 -12.44 -3.33 8.80
C CYS A 108 -12.77 -2.31 7.69
N THR A 109 -12.55 -2.65 6.43
CA THR A 109 -12.95 -1.83 5.28
C THR A 109 -14.47 -1.74 5.09
N THR A 110 -15.25 -2.62 5.74
CA THR A 110 -16.72 -2.58 5.68
C THR A 110 -17.35 -1.96 6.93
N VAL A 111 -16.57 -1.62 7.96
CA VAL A 111 -17.10 -1.10 9.22
C VAL A 111 -17.37 0.41 9.11
N PRO A 112 -18.62 0.85 9.26
CA PRO A 112 -19.00 2.24 8.96
C PRO A 112 -18.72 3.22 10.09
N ASP A 113 -18.58 2.75 11.33
CA ASP A 113 -18.53 3.56 12.54
C ASP A 113 -17.26 3.29 13.36
N PRO A 114 -16.75 4.28 14.11
CA PRO A 114 -15.62 4.08 15.02
C PRO A 114 -16.04 3.26 16.24
N GLY A 115 -15.09 2.49 16.77
CA GLY A 115 -15.23 1.66 17.95
C GLY A 115 -14.69 0.24 17.73
N GLY A 116 -14.62 -0.50 18.83
CA GLY A 116 -14.32 -1.94 18.80
C GLY A 116 -12.94 -2.29 18.19
N PRO A 117 -12.80 -3.52 17.69
CA PRO A 117 -11.52 -4.05 17.21
C PRO A 117 -10.92 -3.29 16.02
N CYS A 118 -11.74 -2.76 15.12
CA CYS A 118 -11.25 -2.05 13.94
C CYS A 118 -10.64 -0.69 14.28
N THR A 119 -11.23 0.04 15.21
CA THR A 119 -10.61 1.26 15.75
C THR A 119 -9.36 0.94 16.55
N GLN A 120 -9.34 -0.17 17.30
CA GLN A 120 -8.11 -0.58 18.00
C GLN A 120 -7.00 -0.93 17.01
N ALA A 121 -7.31 -1.63 15.91
CA ALA A 121 -6.33 -1.91 14.87
C ALA A 121 -5.74 -0.64 14.24
N LEU A 122 -6.55 0.41 14.02
CA LEU A 122 -6.05 1.72 13.57
C LEU A 122 -5.13 2.38 14.60
N VAL A 123 -5.47 2.29 15.89
CA VAL A 123 -4.61 2.79 16.99
C VAL A 123 -3.28 2.04 17.02
N ASP A 124 -3.31 0.72 16.86
CA ASP A 124 -2.12 -0.12 16.86
C ASP A 124 -1.22 0.16 15.64
N ILE A 125 -1.83 0.37 14.46
CA ILE A 125 -1.14 0.82 13.25
C ILE A 125 -0.44 2.16 13.49
N ALA A 126 -1.15 3.14 14.05
CA ALA A 126 -0.59 4.46 14.33
C ALA A 126 0.57 4.38 15.33
N GLY A 127 0.41 3.61 16.40
CA GLY A 127 1.47 3.39 17.40
C GLY A 127 2.72 2.74 16.81
N ALA A 128 2.56 1.70 15.99
CA ALA A 128 3.69 1.05 15.33
C ALA A 128 4.38 1.96 14.30
N LEU A 129 3.61 2.77 13.56
CA LEU A 129 4.17 3.71 12.59
C LEU A 129 4.95 4.85 13.26
N ASP A 130 4.46 5.38 14.38
CA ASP A 130 5.18 6.34 15.21
C ASP A 130 6.47 5.74 15.78
N GLY A 131 6.41 4.48 16.24
CA GLY A 131 7.58 3.72 16.67
C GLY A 131 8.64 3.58 15.57
N LEU A 132 8.23 3.21 14.36
CA LEU A 132 9.11 3.16 13.18
C LEU A 132 9.74 4.53 12.89
N LYS A 133 8.95 5.59 12.85
CA LYS A 133 9.42 6.95 12.58
C LYS A 133 10.48 7.39 13.58
N LYS A 134 10.25 7.15 14.88
CA LYS A 134 11.23 7.45 15.93
C LYS A 134 12.54 6.68 15.75
N GLN A 135 12.48 5.39 15.43
CA GLN A 135 13.69 4.59 15.25
C GLN A 135 14.48 5.00 14.01
N VAL A 136 13.79 5.25 12.90
CA VAL A 136 14.41 5.74 11.67
C VAL A 136 15.06 7.12 11.89
N ALA A 137 14.40 8.01 12.62
CA ALA A 137 14.92 9.34 12.94
C ALA A 137 16.12 9.31 13.91
N ALA A 138 16.16 8.35 14.85
CA ALA A 138 17.29 8.19 15.77
C ALA A 138 18.55 7.64 15.07
N ARG A 139 18.39 7.01 13.90
CA ARG A 139 19.47 6.41 13.12
C ARG A 139 19.39 6.94 11.69
N PRO A 140 19.66 8.25 11.47
CA PRO A 140 19.74 8.77 10.12
C PRO A 140 20.88 8.02 9.42
N THR A 141 20.60 7.52 8.23
CA THR A 141 21.64 6.96 7.35
C THR A 141 22.47 8.14 6.90
N GLY A 142 23.51 8.43 7.68
CA GLY A 142 24.38 9.57 7.49
C GLY A 142 25.11 9.52 6.15
N SER A 143 25.21 10.73 5.60
CA SER A 143 25.90 11.23 4.40
C SER A 143 27.32 10.74 4.18
#